data_AF-A0A7C7QBH3-F1
#
_entry.id   AF-A0A7C7QBH3-F1
#
_cell.length_a   1.000
_cell.length_b   1.000
_cell.length_c   1.000
_cell.angle_alpha   90.00
_cell.angle_beta   90.00
_cell.angle_gamma   90.00
#
_symmetry.space_group_name_H-M   'P 1'
#
loop_
_entity.id
_entity.type
_entity.pdbx_description
1 polymer ?
#
loop_
_entity_poly.entity_id
_entity_poly.type
_entity_poly.pdbx_seq_one_letter_code
_entity_poly.pdbx_strand_id
1 'polypeptide(L)'
;MRGYFWLAVGLAVLGFLACHAGRIWVDAGQRGFGLARRLGWALLGAVAPSRYWWGARIEALSPYEQADLLARETAALGLSRADNLHCPLCSTEVSHAWALTPDSCPTVAPGPVQCPRCDFRLDSCRHCVHFLPGTPQTWGGFHWGSGDVTFGRCNRYKALRSVEQVCPPEVAHQLKARGYEQVRAPLPIVDSFLPPDFCTAFKPERRRLRASGIRWPNARRVALLRLLASPPAPETAPPEELPSDDEQWLL
;
A
#
# COMPACT_ATOMS: atom_id res chain seq x y z
N MET A 1 17.25 42.52 13.61
CA MET A 1 17.39 41.12 14.07
C MET A 1 16.58 40.11 13.25
N ARG A 2 15.32 40.36 12.84
CA ARG A 2 14.53 39.42 12.02
C ARG A 2 15.14 39.06 10.65
N GLY A 3 15.81 39.99 9.96
CA GLY A 3 16.41 39.73 8.64
C GLY A 3 17.56 38.72 8.64
N TYR A 4 18.46 38.77 9.63
CA TYR A 4 19.59 37.86 9.74
C TYR A 4 19.17 36.41 10.04
N PHE A 5 18.09 36.23 10.80
CA PHE A 5 17.55 34.90 11.09
C PHE A 5 17.06 34.20 9.82
N TRP A 6 16.27 34.88 8.98
CA TRP A 6 15.77 34.31 7.71
C TRP A 6 16.90 34.02 6.71
N LEU A 7 17.93 34.87 6.67
CA LEU A 7 19.12 34.61 5.86
C LEU A 7 19.90 33.38 6.33
N ALA A 8 20.10 33.22 7.64
CA ALA A 8 20.78 32.06 8.21
C ALA A 8 20.01 30.75 7.93
N VAL A 9 18.68 30.78 8.09
CA VAL A 9 17.81 29.62 7.74
C VAL A 9 17.89 29.31 6.25
N GLY A 10 17.82 30.33 5.38
CA GLY A 10 17.94 30.16 3.93
C GLY A 10 19.26 29.53 3.51
N LEU A 11 20.37 30.01 4.07
CA LEU A 11 21.71 29.46 3.81
C LEU A 11 21.84 28.02 4.33
N ALA A 12 21.29 27.72 5.51
CA ALA A 12 21.30 26.35 6.04
C ALA A 12 20.52 25.38 5.15
N VAL A 13 19.35 25.79 4.65
CA VAL A 13 18.56 24.98 3.70
C VAL A 13 19.31 24.78 2.38
N LEU A 14 19.91 25.83 1.82
CA LEU A 14 20.70 25.72 0.59
C LEU A 14 21.91 24.80 0.77
N GLY A 15 22.63 24.91 1.89
CA GLY A 15 23.76 24.03 2.21
C GLY A 15 23.32 22.56 2.34
N PHE A 16 22.18 22.31 3.00
CA PHE A 16 21.60 20.97 3.11
C PHE A 16 21.22 20.38 1.74
N LEU A 17 20.56 21.16 0.89
CA LEU A 17 20.18 20.75 -0.47
C LEU A 17 21.41 20.46 -1.34
N ALA A 18 22.45 21.32 -1.27
CA ALA A 18 23.69 21.12 -1.99
C ALA A 18 24.42 19.84 -1.55
N CYS A 19 24.45 19.56 -0.23
CA CYS A 19 25.02 18.32 0.29
C CYS A 19 24.26 17.08 -0.22
N HIS A 20 22.93 17.11 -0.19
CA HIS A 20 22.09 16.03 -0.72
C HIS A 20 22.30 15.82 -2.23
N ALA A 21 22.30 16.90 -3.01
CA ALA A 21 22.55 16.86 -4.45
C ALA A 21 23.95 16.29 -4.76
N GLY A 22 24.98 16.70 -4.01
CA GLY A 22 26.34 16.19 -4.15
C GLY A 22 26.43 14.68 -3.89
N ARG A 23 25.78 14.18 -2.84
CA ARG A 23 25.73 12.73 -2.55
C ARG A 23 25.07 11.94 -3.68
N ILE A 24 23.96 12.45 -4.22
CA ILE A 24 23.24 11.82 -5.33
C ILE A 24 24.08 11.86 -6.61
N TRP A 25 24.76 12.97 -6.88
CA TRP A 25 25.66 13.10 -8.03
C TRP A 25 26.79 12.06 -8.00
N VAL A 26 27.43 11.87 -6.84
CA VAL A 26 28.51 10.91 -6.67
C VAL A 26 28.00 9.47 -6.80
N ASP A 27 26.90 9.10 -6.12
CA ASP A 27 26.31 7.75 -6.24
C ASP A 27 25.86 7.50 -7.69
N ALA A 28 25.19 8.45 -8.34
CA ALA A 28 24.79 8.32 -9.74
C ALA A 28 25.99 8.17 -10.67
N GLY A 29 27.14 8.73 -10.29
CA GLY A 29 28.38 8.53 -11.01
C GLY A 29 28.96 7.14 -10.90
N GLN A 30 28.95 6.57 -9.69
CA GLN A 30 29.36 5.19 -9.45
C GLN A 30 28.42 4.19 -10.13
N ARG A 31 27.13 4.55 -10.27
CA ARG A 31 26.10 3.74 -10.94
C ARG A 31 26.07 3.89 -12.48
N GLY A 32 27.06 4.56 -13.07
CA GLY A 32 27.20 4.62 -14.54
C GLY A 32 26.20 5.53 -15.26
N PHE A 33 25.44 6.38 -14.55
CA PHE A 33 24.56 7.34 -15.23
C PHE A 33 25.37 8.33 -16.06
N GLY A 34 24.89 8.72 -17.25
CA GLY A 34 25.51 9.80 -18.03
C GLY A 34 25.36 11.17 -17.36
N LEU A 35 26.20 12.14 -17.73
CA LEU A 35 26.28 13.48 -17.09
C LEU A 35 24.91 14.19 -17.00
N ALA A 36 24.12 14.18 -18.07
CA ALA A 36 22.80 14.82 -18.08
C ALA A 36 21.83 14.16 -17.08
N ARG A 37 21.84 12.83 -16.98
CA ARG A 37 21.02 12.08 -16.00
C ARG A 37 21.51 12.31 -14.56
N ARG A 38 22.82 12.39 -14.33
CA ARG A 38 23.38 12.74 -13.01
C ARG A 38 22.90 14.11 -12.56
N LEU A 39 22.95 15.11 -13.44
CA LEU A 39 22.48 16.47 -13.14
C LEU A 39 20.99 16.47 -12.83
N GLY A 40 20.20 15.80 -13.68
CA GLY A 40 18.76 15.67 -13.49
C GLY A 40 18.41 15.03 -12.14
N TRP A 41 19.08 13.94 -11.76
CA TRP A 41 18.86 13.28 -10.48
C TRP A 41 19.40 14.06 -9.29
N ALA A 42 20.52 14.78 -9.42
CA ALA A 42 21.04 15.62 -8.35
C ALA A 42 20.07 16.78 -8.03
N LEU A 43 19.53 17.44 -9.06
CA LEU A 43 18.54 18.51 -8.91
C LEU A 43 17.21 17.98 -8.38
N LEU A 44 16.67 16.93 -9.00
CA LEU A 44 15.39 16.34 -8.56
C LEU A 44 15.52 15.72 -7.17
N GLY A 45 16.64 15.07 -6.87
CA GLY A 45 16.91 14.40 -5.62
C GLY A 45 17.15 15.35 -4.44
N ALA A 46 17.51 16.61 -4.70
CA ALA A 46 17.52 17.64 -3.67
C ALA A 46 16.10 17.91 -3.12
N VAL A 47 15.08 17.84 -4.00
CA VAL A 47 13.67 18.08 -3.63
C VAL A 47 12.93 16.80 -3.25
N ALA A 48 13.20 15.71 -3.96
CA ALA A 48 12.52 14.42 -3.83
C ALA A 48 13.52 13.26 -3.74
N PRO A 49 14.33 13.19 -2.67
CA PRO A 49 15.42 12.20 -2.54
C PRO A 49 14.92 10.77 -2.62
N SER A 50 13.70 10.51 -2.15
CA SER A 50 13.08 9.17 -2.18
C SER A 50 12.93 8.61 -3.60
N ARG A 51 12.71 9.46 -4.62
CA ARG A 51 12.58 9.02 -6.02
C ARG A 51 13.91 8.47 -6.56
N TYR A 52 15.03 9.06 -6.14
CA TYR A 52 16.33 8.56 -6.52
C TYR A 52 16.71 7.31 -5.73
N TRP A 53 16.76 7.40 -4.40
CA TRP A 53 17.26 6.32 -3.53
C TRP A 53 16.43 5.04 -3.58
N TRP A 54 15.10 5.15 -3.73
CA TRP A 54 14.17 4.02 -3.75
C TRP A 54 13.51 3.81 -5.12
N GLY A 55 14.03 4.44 -6.16
CA GLY A 55 13.58 4.27 -7.55
C GLY A 55 14.77 4.04 -8.45
N ALA A 56 15.26 5.11 -9.09
CA ALA A 56 16.30 5.04 -10.11
C ALA A 56 17.60 4.34 -9.65
N ARG A 57 18.01 4.52 -8.39
CA ARG A 57 19.20 3.85 -7.85
C ARG A 57 19.04 2.33 -7.86
N ILE A 58 17.87 1.84 -7.44
CA ILE A 58 17.60 0.40 -7.32
C ILE A 58 17.61 -0.26 -8.69
N GLU A 59 17.04 0.39 -9.70
CA GLU A 59 17.06 -0.09 -11.09
C GLU A 59 18.49 -0.20 -11.65
N ALA A 60 19.43 0.61 -11.15
CA ALA A 60 20.83 0.57 -11.53
C ALA A 60 21.69 -0.37 -10.67
N LEU A 61 21.13 -1.01 -9.63
CA LEU A 61 21.83 -2.01 -8.83
C LEU A 61 21.91 -3.33 -9.59
N SER A 62 23.03 -4.04 -9.44
CA SER A 62 23.13 -5.42 -9.89
C SER A 62 22.13 -6.32 -9.12
N PRO A 63 21.72 -7.48 -9.68
CA PRO A 63 20.81 -8.40 -8.98
C PRO A 63 21.31 -8.84 -7.59
N TYR A 64 22.63 -9.04 -7.45
CA TYR A 64 23.25 -9.36 -6.15
C TYR A 64 23.10 -8.22 -5.14
N GLU A 65 23.37 -6.97 -5.55
CA GLU A 65 23.18 -5.81 -4.69
C GLU A 65 21.70 -5.57 -4.35
N GLN A 66 20.78 -5.88 -5.26
CA GLN A 66 19.34 -5.81 -5.00
C GLN A 66 18.92 -6.84 -3.94
N ALA A 67 19.40 -8.08 -4.03
CA ALA A 67 19.12 -9.13 -3.05
C ALA A 67 19.70 -8.79 -1.66
N ASP A 68 20.95 -8.32 -1.61
CA ASP A 68 21.60 -7.87 -0.37
C ASP A 68 20.89 -6.65 0.24
N LEU A 69 20.49 -5.67 -0.58
CA LEU A 69 19.65 -4.56 -0.15
C LEU A 69 18.33 -5.06 0.42
N LEU A 70 17.63 -5.96 -0.27
CA LEU A 70 16.36 -6.51 0.17
C LEU A 70 16.51 -7.22 1.52
N ALA A 71 17.53 -8.07 1.69
CA ALA A 71 17.78 -8.79 2.92
C ALA A 71 18.08 -7.84 4.09
N ARG A 72 19.04 -6.91 3.92
CA ARG A 72 19.39 -5.94 4.96
C ARG A 72 18.23 -5.05 5.36
N GLU A 73 17.50 -4.52 4.38
CA GLU A 73 16.42 -3.58 4.64
C GLU A 73 15.17 -4.27 5.22
N THR A 74 14.96 -5.56 4.93
CA THR A 74 13.93 -6.39 5.54
C THR A 74 14.28 -6.69 7.00
N ALA A 75 15.52 -7.08 7.29
CA ALA A 75 16.00 -7.28 8.64
C ALA A 75 15.92 -6.00 9.50
N ALA A 76 16.26 -4.84 8.92
CA ALA A 76 16.12 -3.54 9.59
C ALA A 76 14.66 -3.16 9.91
N LEU A 77 13.67 -3.76 9.24
CA LEU A 77 12.25 -3.62 9.57
C LEU A 77 11.80 -4.60 10.66
N GLY A 78 12.65 -5.53 11.09
CA GLY A 78 12.31 -6.58 12.06
C GLY A 78 11.43 -7.69 11.48
N LEU A 79 11.40 -7.83 10.15
CA LEU A 79 10.52 -8.74 9.44
C LEU A 79 11.31 -9.91 8.83
N SER A 80 10.65 -11.05 8.65
CA SER A 80 11.20 -12.16 7.87
C SER A 80 11.09 -11.91 6.36
N ARG A 81 10.06 -11.18 5.92
CA ARG A 81 9.89 -10.75 4.52
C ARG A 81 9.36 -9.31 4.42
N ALA A 82 9.72 -8.58 3.37
CA ALA A 82 9.32 -7.18 3.21
C ALA A 82 7.80 -6.99 2.97
N ASP A 83 7.08 -8.04 2.57
CA ASP A 83 5.61 -8.05 2.42
C ASP A 83 4.84 -8.32 3.73
N ASN A 84 5.53 -8.68 4.81
CA ASN A 84 4.89 -9.02 6.08
C ASN A 84 4.58 -7.81 6.96
N LEU A 85 3.61 -7.87 7.86
CA LEU A 85 3.26 -6.76 8.76
C LEU A 85 3.35 -7.21 10.22
N HIS A 86 3.91 -6.39 11.12
CA HIS A 86 3.70 -6.62 12.55
C HIS A 86 2.26 -6.28 12.94
N CYS A 87 1.57 -7.24 13.54
CA CYS A 87 0.23 -7.03 14.07
C CYS A 87 0.24 -5.85 15.06
N PRO A 88 -0.66 -4.85 14.92
CA PRO A 88 -0.70 -3.71 15.83
C PRO A 88 -1.16 -4.08 17.25
N LEU A 89 -1.75 -5.27 17.45
CA LEU A 89 -2.26 -5.71 18.74
C LEU A 89 -1.28 -6.58 19.54
N CYS A 90 -0.62 -7.53 18.87
CA CYS A 90 0.24 -8.51 19.53
C CYS A 90 1.67 -8.57 18.98
N SER A 91 2.02 -7.68 18.04
CA SER A 91 3.32 -7.57 17.36
C SER A 91 3.79 -8.81 16.58
N THR A 92 3.00 -9.89 16.57
CA THR A 92 3.28 -11.09 15.79
C THR A 92 3.25 -10.76 14.30
N GLU A 93 4.14 -11.37 13.54
CA GLU A 93 4.24 -11.15 12.11
C GLU A 93 3.04 -11.76 11.37
N VAL A 94 2.42 -10.95 10.52
CA VAL A 94 1.33 -11.29 9.61
C VAL A 94 1.94 -11.47 8.23
N SER A 95 1.98 -12.70 7.75
CA SER A 95 2.58 -13.06 6.47
C SER A 95 1.80 -12.46 5.30
N HIS A 96 2.50 -12.08 4.23
CA HIS A 96 1.90 -11.62 2.97
C HIS A 96 0.87 -10.49 3.17
N ALA A 97 1.15 -9.52 4.03
CA ALA A 97 0.19 -8.48 4.36
C ALA A 97 0.06 -7.42 3.25
N TRP A 98 1.15 -7.16 2.53
CA TRP A 98 1.22 -6.13 1.50
C TRP A 98 1.45 -6.73 0.11
N ALA A 99 0.79 -6.16 -0.88
CA ALA A 99 1.01 -6.43 -2.29
C ALA A 99 1.14 -5.12 -3.07
N LEU A 100 1.56 -5.22 -4.33
CA LEU A 100 1.50 -4.12 -5.28
C LEU A 100 0.39 -4.36 -6.30
N THR A 101 -0.35 -3.31 -6.62
CA THR A 101 -1.24 -3.30 -7.80
C THR A 101 -0.40 -3.29 -9.09
N PRO A 102 -1.01 -3.56 -10.27
CA PRO A 102 -0.31 -3.45 -11.55
C PRO A 102 0.36 -2.07 -11.75
N ASP A 103 -0.26 -1.00 -11.25
CA ASP A 103 0.29 0.36 -11.28
C ASP A 103 1.38 0.61 -10.22
N SER A 104 1.97 -0.44 -9.64
CA SER A 104 2.98 -0.35 -8.58
C SER A 104 2.55 0.44 -7.34
N CYS A 105 1.24 0.48 -7.05
CA CYS A 105 0.72 1.11 -5.85
C CYS A 105 0.57 0.05 -4.73
N PRO A 106 1.00 0.35 -3.49
CA PRO A 106 0.81 -0.58 -2.38
C PRO A 106 -0.67 -0.79 -2.09
N THR A 107 -1.03 -2.05 -1.83
CA THR A 107 -2.36 -2.49 -1.38
C THR A 107 -2.19 -3.61 -0.35
N VAL A 108 -3.27 -3.96 0.35
CA VAL A 108 -3.32 -5.19 1.14
C VAL A 108 -3.39 -6.36 0.17
N ALA A 109 -2.68 -7.45 0.48
CA ALA A 109 -2.66 -8.64 -0.36
C ALA A 109 -4.06 -9.28 -0.49
N PRO A 110 -4.33 -9.98 -1.60
CA PRO A 110 -5.58 -10.73 -1.76
C PRO A 110 -5.60 -11.93 -0.80
N GLY A 111 -6.80 -12.28 -0.33
CA GLY A 111 -7.02 -13.39 0.60
C GLY A 111 -7.07 -12.96 2.07
N PRO A 112 -7.22 -13.93 2.99
CA PRO A 112 -7.30 -13.63 4.41
C PRO A 112 -5.95 -13.14 4.92
N VAL A 113 -5.88 -11.86 5.28
CA VAL A 113 -4.69 -11.29 5.91
C VAL A 113 -4.92 -11.20 7.42
N GLN A 114 -4.81 -12.36 8.06
CA GLN A 114 -5.10 -12.59 9.47
C GLN A 114 -3.83 -12.81 10.28
N CYS A 115 -3.78 -12.26 11.49
CA CYS A 115 -2.71 -12.55 12.43
C CYS A 115 -2.81 -14.00 12.95
N PRO A 116 -1.70 -14.76 12.98
CA PRO A 116 -1.74 -16.16 13.43
C PRO A 116 -1.93 -16.32 14.94
N ARG A 117 -1.78 -15.23 15.73
CA ARG A 117 -1.82 -15.26 17.20
C ARG A 117 -3.08 -14.63 17.80
N CYS A 118 -3.69 -13.68 17.11
CA CYS A 118 -4.91 -13.02 17.57
C CYS A 118 -5.87 -12.80 16.39
N ASP A 119 -7.13 -12.46 16.68
CA ASP A 119 -8.17 -12.29 15.66
C ASP A 119 -8.07 -10.99 14.84
N PHE A 120 -6.87 -10.39 14.79
CA PHE A 120 -6.65 -9.21 13.96
C PHE A 120 -6.68 -9.56 12.48
N ARG A 121 -7.55 -8.88 11.73
CA ARG A 121 -7.63 -8.96 10.26
C ARG A 121 -7.36 -7.62 9.58
N LEU A 122 -6.40 -7.63 8.66
CA LEU A 122 -6.05 -6.45 7.86
C LEU A 122 -7.06 -6.20 6.74
N ASP A 123 -7.64 -7.27 6.19
CA ASP A 123 -8.65 -7.28 5.11
C ASP A 123 -10.10 -7.06 5.61
N SER A 124 -10.28 -6.66 6.86
CA SER A 124 -11.58 -6.40 7.50
C SER A 124 -12.35 -5.23 6.88
N CYS A 125 -13.68 -5.31 6.85
CA CYS A 125 -14.54 -4.26 6.27
C CYS A 125 -14.27 -2.87 6.83
N ARG A 126 -14.00 -2.75 8.14
CA ARG A 126 -13.65 -1.45 8.76
C ARG A 126 -12.45 -0.75 8.10
N HIS A 127 -11.52 -1.48 7.49
CA HIS A 127 -10.38 -0.92 6.79
C HIS A 127 -10.66 -0.62 5.31
N CYS A 128 -11.81 -1.03 4.77
CA CYS A 128 -12.18 -0.86 3.38
C CYS A 128 -12.79 0.52 3.10
N VAL A 129 -12.45 1.14 1.97
CA VAL A 129 -13.03 2.42 1.51
C VAL A 129 -14.54 2.32 1.23
N HIS A 130 -15.05 1.12 0.95
CA HIS A 130 -16.46 0.90 0.66
C HIS A 130 -17.33 0.72 1.91
N PHE A 131 -16.72 0.57 3.09
CA PHE A 131 -17.47 0.46 4.33
C PHE A 131 -17.95 1.84 4.79
N LEU A 132 -19.24 1.92 5.07
CA LEU A 132 -19.91 3.06 5.68
C LEU A 132 -20.18 2.70 7.14
N PRO A 133 -19.43 3.28 8.10
CA PRO A 133 -19.65 3.03 9.52
C PRO A 133 -21.10 3.32 9.92
N GLY A 134 -21.63 2.54 10.84
CA GLY A 134 -22.95 2.78 11.42
C GLY A 134 -22.96 4.13 12.15
N THR A 135 -24.00 4.92 11.92
CA THR A 135 -24.37 5.97 12.87
C THR A 135 -25.14 5.30 14.00
N PRO A 136 -24.78 5.51 15.28
CA PRO A 136 -25.68 5.12 16.35
C PRO A 136 -27.04 5.78 16.10
N GLN A 137 -28.13 5.02 16.28
CA GLN A 137 -29.51 5.44 16.03
C GLN A 137 -30.00 6.50 17.04
N THR A 138 -29.17 7.43 17.49
CA THR A 138 -29.63 8.58 18.27
C THR A 138 -30.01 9.70 17.31
N TRP A 139 -31.30 9.76 17.00
CA TRP A 139 -31.92 10.83 16.25
C TRP A 139 -31.56 12.18 16.88
N GLY A 140 -30.86 13.05 16.13
CA GLY A 140 -30.65 14.46 16.49
C GLY A 140 -29.22 14.92 16.80
N GLY A 141 -28.21 14.05 16.79
CA GLY A 141 -26.83 14.46 17.11
C GLY A 141 -25.96 14.73 15.88
N PHE A 142 -25.65 15.99 15.59
CA PHE A 142 -24.46 16.34 14.79
C PHE A 142 -23.20 15.92 15.58
N HIS A 143 -22.75 14.68 15.40
CA HIS A 143 -21.51 14.22 16.02
C HIS A 143 -20.33 14.36 15.03
N TRP A 144 -19.43 15.28 15.37
CA TRP A 144 -18.08 15.40 14.82
C TRP A 144 -17.15 14.31 15.39
N GLY A 145 -17.62 13.07 15.46
CA GLY A 145 -16.92 11.92 16.03
C GLY A 145 -17.07 10.71 15.13
N SER A 146 -16.01 9.91 15.01
CA SER A 146 -16.00 8.67 14.23
C SER A 146 -17.20 7.79 14.59
N GLY A 147 -18.09 7.54 13.62
CA GLY A 147 -19.23 6.64 13.78
C GLY A 147 -18.80 5.26 14.29
N ASP A 148 -19.76 4.49 14.80
CA ASP A 148 -19.47 3.15 15.29
C ASP A 148 -18.89 2.31 14.15
N VAL A 149 -17.62 1.91 14.32
CA VAL A 149 -16.91 1.14 13.32
C VAL A 149 -17.22 -0.34 13.41
N THR A 150 -17.88 -0.83 14.46
CA THR A 150 -18.14 -2.26 14.68
C THR A 150 -19.15 -2.82 13.70
N PHE A 151 -20.16 -2.04 13.30
CA PHE A 151 -21.17 -2.39 12.30
C PHE A 151 -21.32 -1.27 11.26
N GLY A 152 -22.01 -1.56 10.15
CA GLY A 152 -22.23 -0.55 9.12
C GLY A 152 -22.86 -1.12 7.86
N ARG A 153 -22.48 -0.56 6.71
CA ARG A 153 -22.98 -0.99 5.40
C ARG A 153 -21.86 -0.98 4.36
N CYS A 154 -21.93 -1.86 3.38
CA CYS A 154 -21.04 -1.85 2.23
C CYS A 154 -21.69 -1.07 1.08
N ASN A 155 -21.06 0.01 0.62
CA ASN A 155 -21.55 0.81 -0.52
C ASN A 155 -21.37 0.09 -1.87
N ARG A 156 -20.44 -0.87 -1.95
CA ARG A 156 -20.12 -1.61 -3.19
C ARG A 156 -21.18 -2.67 -3.50
N TYR A 157 -21.52 -3.49 -2.51
CA TYR A 157 -22.54 -4.54 -2.67
C TYR A 157 -23.90 -3.98 -2.30
N LYS A 158 -24.88 -4.11 -3.21
CA LYS A 158 -26.25 -3.64 -3.00
C LYS A 158 -27.22 -4.79 -3.21
N ALA A 159 -28.22 -4.87 -2.33
CA ALA A 159 -29.29 -5.86 -2.41
C ALA A 159 -30.65 -5.14 -2.49
N LEU A 160 -31.63 -5.82 -3.10
CA LEU A 160 -33.03 -5.41 -2.97
C LEU A 160 -33.46 -5.68 -1.53
N ARG A 161 -33.98 -4.65 -0.87
CA ARG A 161 -34.47 -4.72 0.50
C ARG A 161 -35.78 -3.96 0.61
N SER A 162 -36.60 -4.33 1.58
CA SER A 162 -37.86 -3.65 1.82
C SER A 162 -37.61 -2.20 2.23
N VAL A 163 -38.50 -1.30 1.80
CA VAL A 163 -38.36 0.14 2.08
C VAL A 163 -38.38 0.45 3.57
N GLU A 164 -39.10 -0.31 4.40
CA GLU A 164 -39.16 -0.08 5.85
C GLU A 164 -37.88 -0.46 6.58
N GLN A 165 -37.11 -1.41 6.03
CA GLN A 165 -35.82 -1.83 6.61
C GLN A 165 -34.70 -0.83 6.31
N VAL A 166 -34.85 -0.01 5.26
CA VAL A 166 -33.77 0.84 4.75
C VAL A 166 -34.00 2.31 5.05
N CYS A 167 -35.25 2.77 4.93
CA CYS A 167 -35.62 4.17 4.99
C CYS A 167 -36.26 4.54 6.32
N PRO A 168 -36.16 5.81 6.76
CA PRO A 168 -36.97 6.33 7.87
C PRO A 168 -38.46 6.11 7.61
N PRO A 169 -39.29 5.97 8.66
CA PRO A 169 -40.71 5.64 8.52
C PRO A 169 -41.45 6.55 7.53
N GLU A 170 -41.23 7.86 7.61
CA GLU A 170 -41.85 8.86 6.73
C GLU A 170 -41.51 8.62 5.25
N VAL A 171 -40.24 8.37 4.95
CA VAL A 171 -39.77 8.11 3.58
C VAL A 171 -40.27 6.76 3.09
N ALA A 172 -40.30 5.74 3.95
CA ALA A 172 -40.84 4.43 3.63
C ALA A 172 -42.34 4.53 3.28
N HIS A 173 -43.13 5.30 4.04
CA HIS A 173 -44.54 5.55 3.73
C HIS A 173 -44.74 6.23 2.38
N GLN A 174 -43.95 7.26 2.07
CA GLN A 174 -44.02 7.95 0.77
C GLN A 174 -43.64 7.03 -0.39
N LEU A 175 -42.61 6.19 -0.23
CA LEU A 175 -42.19 5.23 -1.26
C LEU A 175 -43.25 4.16 -1.49
N LYS A 176 -43.85 3.61 -0.42
CA LYS A 176 -44.97 2.67 -0.53
C LYS A 176 -46.18 3.28 -1.21
N ALA A 177 -46.54 4.52 -0.87
CA ALA A 177 -47.66 5.22 -1.50
C ALA A 177 -47.45 5.41 -3.02
N ARG A 178 -46.20 5.40 -3.49
CA ARG A 178 -45.83 5.44 -4.91
C ARG A 178 -45.69 4.05 -5.56
N GLY A 179 -46.02 2.97 -4.83
CA GLY A 179 -45.94 1.60 -5.32
C GLY A 179 -44.56 0.94 -5.19
N TYR A 180 -43.61 1.55 -4.47
CA TYR A 180 -42.30 0.94 -4.22
C TYR A 180 -42.32 0.14 -2.92
N GLU A 181 -42.25 -1.19 -3.03
CA GLU A 181 -42.10 -2.08 -1.87
C GLU A 181 -40.64 -2.35 -1.52
N GLN A 182 -39.76 -2.32 -2.52
CA GLN A 182 -38.35 -2.63 -2.37
C GLN A 182 -37.47 -1.56 -3.02
N VAL A 183 -36.31 -1.32 -2.42
CA VAL A 183 -35.28 -0.42 -2.94
C VAL A 183 -33.93 -1.11 -2.93
N ARG A 184 -33.09 -0.75 -3.90
CA ARG A 184 -31.71 -1.24 -3.98
C ARG A 184 -30.84 -0.46 -2.98
N ALA A 185 -30.46 -1.12 -1.89
CA ALA A 185 -29.77 -0.50 -0.76
C ALA A 185 -28.38 -1.12 -0.52
N PRO A 186 -27.44 -0.37 0.09
CA PRO A 186 -26.16 -0.90 0.58
C PRO A 186 -26.36 -2.11 1.49
N LEU A 187 -25.55 -3.15 1.30
CA LEU A 187 -25.62 -4.38 2.09
C LEU A 187 -25.23 -4.09 3.55
N PRO A 188 -25.99 -4.55 4.55
CA PRO A 188 -25.59 -4.39 5.95
C PRO A 188 -24.35 -5.25 6.26
N ILE A 189 -23.46 -4.70 7.08
CA ILE A 189 -22.30 -5.39 7.65
C ILE A 189 -22.54 -5.42 9.16
N VAL A 190 -22.86 -6.60 9.69
CA VAL A 190 -23.16 -6.80 11.12
C VAL A 190 -21.88 -6.75 11.95
N ASP A 191 -20.81 -7.36 11.43
CA ASP A 191 -19.48 -7.34 12.02
C ASP A 191 -18.48 -6.83 10.98
N SER A 192 -17.89 -5.67 11.25
CA SER A 192 -16.90 -5.04 10.38
C SER A 192 -15.49 -5.61 10.50
N PHE A 193 -15.23 -6.42 11.54
CA PHE A 193 -13.94 -7.05 11.80
C PHE A 193 -13.71 -8.23 10.86
N LEU A 194 -14.78 -8.75 10.26
CA LEU A 194 -14.77 -9.83 9.29
C LEU A 194 -15.26 -9.31 7.93
N PRO A 195 -14.50 -9.54 6.84
CA PRO A 195 -15.06 -9.37 5.51
C PRO A 195 -16.10 -10.47 5.22
N PRO A 196 -17.18 -10.17 4.49
CA PRO A 196 -18.06 -11.20 3.96
C PRO A 196 -17.31 -12.16 3.04
N ASP A 197 -17.67 -13.44 3.05
CA ASP A 197 -16.96 -14.49 2.29
C ASP A 197 -16.96 -14.26 0.76
N PHE A 198 -17.95 -13.54 0.25
CA PHE A 198 -18.06 -13.19 -1.17
C PHE A 198 -17.35 -11.87 -1.55
N CYS A 199 -16.69 -11.19 -0.60
CA CYS A 199 -16.11 -9.87 -0.84
C CYS A 199 -14.82 -9.97 -1.66
N THR A 200 -14.89 -9.57 -2.93
CA THR A 200 -13.75 -9.43 -3.85
C THR A 200 -13.33 -7.97 -4.07
N ALA A 201 -14.10 -7.02 -3.54
CA ALA A 201 -13.91 -5.60 -3.79
C ALA A 201 -13.21 -4.86 -2.65
N PHE A 202 -12.45 -5.57 -1.80
CA PHE A 202 -11.70 -4.92 -0.72
C PHE A 202 -10.71 -3.91 -1.30
N LYS A 203 -10.77 -2.66 -0.83
CA LYS A 203 -9.80 -1.62 -1.16
C LYS A 203 -9.43 -0.87 0.11
N PRO A 204 -8.16 -0.91 0.55
CA PRO A 204 -7.78 -0.35 1.83
C PRO A 204 -7.90 1.18 1.85
N GLU A 205 -8.46 1.71 2.93
CA GLU A 205 -8.52 3.14 3.20
C GLU A 205 -7.42 3.57 4.19
N ARG A 206 -6.48 4.38 3.71
CA ARG A 206 -5.27 4.78 4.45
C ARG A 206 -5.57 5.39 5.82
N ARG A 207 -6.62 6.21 5.92
CA ARG A 207 -7.00 6.88 7.18
C ARG A 207 -7.43 5.87 8.25
N ARG A 208 -8.18 4.83 7.86
CA ARG A 208 -8.70 3.81 8.78
C ARG A 208 -7.63 2.82 9.20
N LEU A 209 -6.75 2.46 8.27
CA LEU A 209 -5.55 1.67 8.60
C LEU A 209 -4.68 2.39 9.64
N ARG A 210 -4.43 3.69 9.43
CA ARG A 210 -3.67 4.51 10.39
C ARG A 210 -4.36 4.58 11.76
N ALA A 211 -5.68 4.74 11.80
CA ALA A 211 -6.44 4.74 13.05
C ALA A 211 -6.33 3.40 13.81
N SER A 212 -6.06 2.31 13.09
CA SER A 212 -5.84 0.97 13.67
C SER A 212 -4.36 0.67 13.94
N GLY A 213 -3.50 1.68 13.97
CA GLY A 213 -2.06 1.54 14.23
C GLY A 213 -1.23 1.02 13.06
N ILE A 214 -1.82 0.85 11.87
CA ILE A 214 -1.14 0.26 10.72
C ILE A 214 -0.47 1.37 9.90
N ARG A 215 0.83 1.23 9.68
CA ARG A 215 1.61 2.16 8.85
C ARG A 215 1.50 1.77 7.38
N TRP A 216 1.09 2.73 6.55
CA TRP A 216 1.06 2.54 5.11
C TRP A 216 2.49 2.39 4.53
N PRO A 217 2.73 1.49 3.56
CA PRO A 217 4.04 1.35 2.92
C PRO A 217 4.54 2.67 2.34
N ASN A 218 5.72 3.10 2.78
CA ASN A 218 6.40 4.27 2.26
C ASN A 218 7.21 3.91 0.98
N ALA A 219 7.88 4.89 0.38
CA ALA A 219 8.67 4.68 -0.84
C ALA A 219 9.71 3.56 -0.69
N ARG A 220 10.40 3.50 0.45
CA ARG A 220 11.34 2.41 0.79
C ARG A 220 10.66 1.06 0.71
N ARG A 221 9.54 0.90 1.42
CA ARG A 221 8.83 -0.37 1.48
C ARG A 221 8.23 -0.77 0.13
N VAL A 222 7.70 0.19 -0.63
CA VAL A 222 7.21 -0.05 -2.00
C VAL A 222 8.33 -0.56 -2.90
N ALA A 223 9.55 -0.01 -2.79
CA ALA A 223 10.68 -0.49 -3.57
C ALA A 223 11.09 -1.91 -3.21
N LEU A 224 11.10 -2.27 -1.92
CA LEU A 224 11.35 -3.65 -1.48
C LEU A 224 10.29 -4.62 -1.99
N LEU A 225 9.01 -4.21 -2.01
CA LEU A 225 7.94 -5.01 -2.60
C LEU A 225 8.13 -5.22 -4.11
N ARG A 226 8.67 -4.24 -4.84
CA ARG A 226 9.00 -4.41 -6.27
C ARG A 226 10.11 -5.44 -6.44
N LEU A 227 11.16 -5.36 -5.63
CA LEU A 227 12.25 -6.33 -5.66
C LEU A 227 11.77 -7.76 -5.34
N LEU A 228 10.81 -7.92 -4.43
CA LEU A 228 10.18 -9.21 -4.15
C LEU A 228 9.31 -9.74 -5.30
N ALA A 229 8.66 -8.84 -6.05
CA ALA A 229 7.78 -9.21 -7.16
C ALA A 229 8.56 -9.46 -8.47
N SER A 230 9.76 -8.91 -8.60
CA SER A 230 10.65 -9.22 -9.70
C SER A 230 11.08 -10.68 -9.60
N PRO A 231 10.81 -11.52 -10.62
CA PRO A 231 11.35 -12.87 -10.64
C PRO A 231 12.89 -12.78 -10.58
N PRO A 232 13.57 -13.73 -9.90
CA PRO A 232 15.01 -13.85 -10.10
C PRO A 232 15.26 -13.96 -11.59
N ALA A 233 16.21 -13.19 -12.11
CA ALA A 233 16.67 -13.39 -13.49
C ALA A 233 16.93 -14.88 -13.67
N PRO A 234 16.51 -15.52 -14.78
CA PRO A 234 16.92 -16.88 -15.03
C PRO A 234 18.45 -16.88 -14.91
N GLU A 235 18.96 -17.66 -13.95
CA GLU A 235 20.35 -18.08 -14.00
C GLU A 235 20.57 -18.50 -15.44
N THR A 236 21.51 -17.82 -16.10
CA THR A 236 21.88 -18.13 -17.47
C THR A 236 22.13 -19.62 -17.46
N ALA A 237 21.24 -20.39 -18.09
CA ALA A 237 21.46 -21.81 -18.23
C ALA A 237 22.89 -21.95 -18.79
N PRO A 238 23.71 -22.87 -18.26
CA PRO A 238 25.00 -23.13 -18.88
C PRO A 238 24.77 -23.28 -20.38
N PRO A 239 25.63 -22.69 -21.23
CA PRO A 239 25.41 -22.66 -22.66
C PRO A 239 24.99 -24.05 -23.10
N GLU A 240 23.81 -24.15 -23.72
CA GLU A 240 23.37 -25.37 -24.38
C GLU A 240 24.51 -25.70 -25.34
N GLU A 241 25.30 -26.73 -25.01
CA GLU A 241 26.35 -27.24 -25.90
C GLU A 241 25.63 -27.57 -27.19
N LEU A 242 25.84 -26.75 -28.21
CA LEU A 242 25.44 -27.09 -29.57
C LEU A 242 26.01 -28.48 -29.82
N PRO A 243 25.20 -29.47 -30.26
CA PRO A 243 25.72 -30.79 -30.57
C PRO A 243 26.89 -30.58 -31.51
N SER A 244 28.04 -31.14 -31.11
CA SER A 244 29.23 -31.22 -31.94
C SER A 244 28.83 -31.79 -33.31
N ASP A 245 29.49 -31.33 -34.39
CA ASP A 245 29.26 -31.76 -35.77
C ASP A 245 29.22 -33.29 -35.95
N ASP A 246 29.71 -34.04 -34.96
CA ASP A 246 29.61 -35.49 -34.84
C ASP A 246 28.22 -36.02 -34.41
N GLU A 247 27.15 -35.24 -34.34
CA GLU A 247 25.79 -35.78 -34.08
C GLU A 247 24.79 -35.45 -35.21
N GLN A 248 25.24 -34.78 -36.27
CA GLN A 248 24.37 -34.30 -37.35
C GLN A 248 23.93 -35.38 -38.36
N TRP A 249 24.48 -36.60 -38.28
CA TRP A 249 24.18 -37.72 -39.17
C TRP A 249 23.11 -38.70 -38.62
N LEU A 250 22.47 -38.37 -37.49
CA LEU A 250 21.36 -39.14 -36.91
C LEU A 250 19.96 -38.51 -37.12
N LEU A 251 19.84 -37.46 -37.95
CA LEU A 251 18.57 -36.85 -38.35
C LEU A 251 18.23 -37.12 -39.82
#